data_AF-A0A6I2LAH9-F1
#
_entry.id   AF-A0A6I2LAH9-F1
#
_cell.length_a   1.000
_cell.length_b   1.000
_cell.length_c   1.000
_cell.angle_alpha   90.00
_cell.angle_beta   90.00
_cell.angle_gamma   90.00
#
_symmetry.space_group_name_H-M   'P 1'
#
loop_
_entity.id
_entity.type
_entity.pdbx_description
1 polymer ?
#
loop_
_entity_poly.entity_id
_entity_poly.type
_entity_poly.pdbx_seq_one_letter_code
_entity_poly.pdbx_strand_id
1 'polypeptide(L)' 'MLIMDTNFQPVIPTNTRGYYRQHPLEFKRALVALSLEPGAPVARIAREHGVNANQVFS' A
#
# COMPACT_ATOMS: atom_id res chain seq x y z
N MET A 1 29.99 -19.11 -37.07
CA MET A 1 29.83 -19.19 -35.61
C MET A 1 29.52 -17.79 -35.12
N LEU A 2 28.24 -17.41 -35.08
CA LEU A 2 27.83 -16.12 -34.51
C LEU A 2 27.70 -16.34 -33.00
N ILE A 3 28.57 -15.70 -32.23
CA ILE A 3 28.40 -15.60 -30.79
C ILE A 3 27.14 -14.76 -30.53
N MET A 4 26.13 -15.39 -29.94
CA MET A 4 24.97 -14.68 -29.44
C MET A 4 25.36 -14.11 -28.08
N ASP A 5 25.77 -12.84 -28.04
CA ASP A 5 25.96 -12.11 -26.79
C ASP A 5 24.59 -11.90 -26.13
N THR A 6 24.17 -12.90 -25.36
CA THR A 6 22.97 -12.80 -24.53
C THR A 6 23.30 -11.83 -23.40
N ASN A 7 22.85 -10.59 -23.55
CA ASN A 7 22.87 -9.56 -22.52
C ASN A 7 22.04 -10.04 -21.31
N PHE A 8 22.67 -10.78 -20.41
CA PHE A 8 22.07 -11.19 -19.14
C PHE A 8 22.09 -9.98 -18.21
N GLN A 9 21.09 -9.11 -18.35
CA GLN A 9 20.88 -8.07 -17.34
C GLN A 9 20.35 -8.74 -16.08
N PRO A 10 21.02 -8.60 -14.92
CA PRO A 10 20.46 -9.05 -13.67
C PRO A 10 19.19 -8.25 -13.42
N VAL A 11 18.04 -8.93 -13.43
CA VAL A 11 16.80 -8.36 -12.92
C VAL A 11 17.05 -8.03 -11.45
N ILE A 12 17.23 -6.75 -11.15
CA ILE A 12 17.35 -6.28 -9.77
C ILE A 12 16.04 -6.69 -9.10
N PRO A 13 16.05 -7.56 -8.08
CA PRO A 13 14.81 -7.95 -7.42
C PRO A 13 14.19 -6.67 -6.87
N THR A 14 13.00 -6.35 -7.36
CA THR A 14 12.23 -5.22 -6.82
C THR A 14 11.99 -5.54 -5.34
N ASN A 15 12.41 -4.61 -4.49
CA ASN A 15 12.35 -4.67 -3.03
C ASN A 15 11.15 -5.50 -2.57
N THR A 16 11.44 -6.68 -2.01
CA THR A 16 10.46 -7.63 -1.47
C THR A 16 9.48 -6.81 -0.63
N ARG A 17 8.22 -6.71 -1.09
CA ARG A 17 7.17 -5.93 -0.40
C ARG A 17 7.25 -6.26 1.08
N GLY A 18 7.64 -5.28 1.89
CA GLY A 18 7.87 -5.49 3.31
C GLY A 18 6.64 -6.13 3.97
N TYR A 19 6.85 -6.73 5.14
CA TYR A 19 5.80 -7.39 5.90
C TYR A 19 4.51 -6.56 5.91
N TYR A 20 3.40 -7.17 5.46
CA TYR A 20 2.13 -6.48 5.36
C TYR A 20 1.72 -5.99 6.74
N ARG A 21 1.58 -4.67 6.91
CA ARG A 21 1.14 -4.09 8.18
C ARG A 21 -0.28 -4.54 8.45
N GLN A 22 -0.45 -5.44 9.41
CA GLN A 22 -1.77 -5.85 9.87
C GLN A 22 -2.24 -4.84 10.92
N HIS A 23 -3.42 -4.27 10.69
CA HIS A 23 -4.07 -3.41 11.65
C HIS A 23 -5.13 -4.20 12.43
N PRO A 24 -5.23 -3.99 13.76
CA PRO A 24 -6.32 -4.55 14.56
C PRO A 24 -7.70 -4.14 14.00
N LEU A 25 -8.72 -4.95 14.25
CA LEU A 25 -10.08 -4.70 13.77
C LEU A 25 -10.63 -3.35 14.27
N GLU A 26 -10.37 -3.00 15.52
CA GLU A 26 -10.82 -1.73 16.11
C GLU A 26 -10.22 -0.51 15.39
N PHE A 27 -8.98 -0.60 14.93
CA PHE A 27 -8.36 0.45 14.13
C PHE A 27 -9.07 0.63 12.79
N LYS A 28 -9.45 -0.46 12.12
CA LYS A 28 -10.22 -0.40 10.88
C LYS A 28 -11.60 0.21 11.09
N ARG A 29 -12.29 -0.17 12.16
CA ARG A 29 -13.60 0.38 12.53
C ARG A 29 -13.54 1.88 12.76
N ALA A 30 -12.51 2.36 13.46
CA ALA A 30 -12.29 3.78 13.68
C ALA A 30 -12.03 4.55 12.37
N LEU A 31 -11.22 3.99 11.46
CA LEU A 31 -10.97 4.59 10.14
C LEU A 31 -12.24 4.71 9.31
N VAL A 32 -13.06 3.65 9.26
CA VAL A 32 -14.33 3.66 8.54
C VAL A 32 -15.25 4.71 9.13
N ALA A 33 -15.42 4.76 10.46
CA ALA A 33 -16.26 5.75 11.12
C ALA A 33 -15.83 7.18 10.78
N LEU A 34 -14.53 7.47 10.83
CA LEU A 34 -13.99 8.80 10.49
C LEU A 34 -14.25 9.18 9.03
N SER A 35 -14.24 8.19 8.13
CA SER A 35 -14.49 8.42 6.69
C SER A 35 -15.97 8.63 6.33
N LEU A 36 -16.89 8.26 7.23
CA LEU A 36 -18.33 8.44 7.03
C LEU A 36 -18.81 9.86 7.39
N GLU A 37 -17.97 10.67 8.05
CA GLU A 37 -18.30 12.05 8.36
C GLU A 37 -18.50 12.87 7.06
N PRO A 38 -19.58 13.66 6.94
CA PRO A 38 -19.87 14.44 5.74
C PRO A 38 -18.72 15.39 5.38
N GLY A 39 -18.17 15.24 4.17
CA GLY A 39 -17.05 16.06 3.70
C GLY A 39 -15.66 15.61 4.18
N ALA A 40 -15.56 14.44 4.82
CA ALA A 40 -14.29 13.89 5.25
C ALA A 40 -13.33 13.60 4.08
N PRO A 41 -12.12 14.21 4.05
CA PRO A 41 -11.14 13.92 3.03
C PRO A 41 -10.42 12.60 3.33
N VAL A 42 -10.87 11.52 2.68
CA VAL A 42 -10.32 10.14 2.80
C VAL A 42 -8.79 10.11 2.63
N ALA A 43 -8.24 10.88 1.69
CA ALA A 43 -6.79 10.96 1.46
C ALA A 43 -6.02 11.56 2.64
N ARG A 44 -6.62 12.54 3.34
CA ARG A 44 -6.03 13.14 4.54
C ARG A 44 -6.05 12.14 5.70
N ILE A 45 -7.20 11.51 5.93
CA ILE A 45 -7.39 10.47 6.95
C ILE A 45 -6.34 9.35 6.76
N ALA A 46 -6.19 8.87 5.54
CA ALA A 46 -5.23 7.82 5.22
C ALA A 46 -3.79 8.22 5.52
N ARG A 47 -3.41 9.46 5.19
CA ARG A 47 -2.07 10.00 5.44
C ARG A 47 -1.80 10.19 6.93
N GLU A 48 -2.77 10.69 7.69
CA GLU A 48 -2.66 10.86 9.15
C GLU A 48 -2.49 9.52 9.87
N HIS A 49 -3.13 8.46 9.35
CA HIS A 49 -3.08 7.12 9.94
C HIS A 49 -2.06 6.17 9.27
N GLY A 50 -1.31 6.65 8.29
CA GLY A 50 -0.26 5.87 7.61
C GLY A 50 -0.79 4.65 6.83
N VAL A 51 -2.04 4.70 6.36
CA VAL A 51 -2.69 3.66 5.55
C VAL A 51 -2.86 4.11 4.11
N ASN A 52 -3.10 3.15 3.21
CA ASN A 52 -3.52 3.48 1.85
C ASN A 52 -4.98 4.00 1.89
N ALA A 53 -5.31 5.02 1.10
CA ALA A 53 -6.68 5.54 1.01
C ALA A 53 -7.71 4.46 0.64
N ASN A 54 -7.32 3.47 -0.15
CA ASN A 54 -8.18 2.34 -0.53
C ASN A 54 -8.50 1.42 0.67
N GLN A 55 -7.67 1.42 1.72
CA GLN A 55 -7.86 0.59 2.92
C GLN A 55 -8.82 1.22 3.94
N VAL A 56 -9.20 2.49 3.77
CA VAL A 56 -10.10 3.19 4.69
C VAL A 56 -11.49 2.55 4.73
N PHE A 57 -11.87 1.80 3.68
CA PHE A 57 -13.17 1.14 3.54
C PHE A 57 -13.14 -0.39 3.69
N SER A 58 -12.01 -1.00 4.06
CA SER A 58 -11.78 -2.46 4.01
C SER A 58 -11.43 -3.14 5.34
#